data_AF-A0A9X6U4Y2-F1
#
_entry.id   AF-A0A9X6U4Y2-F1
#
_cell.length_a   1.000
_cell.length_b   1.000
_cell.length_c   1.000
_cell.angle_alpha   90.00
_cell.angle_beta   90.00
_cell.angle_gamma   90.00
#
_symmetry.space_group_name_H-M   'P 1'
#
loop_
_entity.id
_entity.type
_entity.pdbx_description
1 polymer ?
#
loop_
_entity_poly.entity_id
_entity_poly.type
_entity_poly.pdbx_seq_one_letter_code
_entity_poly.pdbx_strand_id
1 'polypeptide(L)'
;MELHLELPLAISINKLYMNQYQWNPKTRKREPTGKRILTKEGLGRKMRIIKAAKQQMKGQEWDYEFTKTNYVYMDCVFYFAKRGTDDNNQYKLLCDALEKIVYENDSRVLVRTQRILYDTQNPRVSVRFRPVKYIGIFSNEESLESFKERCVGCSHYRKGSCSVLKTAIKGNIQEELNERTLECSKWTERKTKSKK
;
A
#
# COMPACT_ATOMS: atom_id res chain seq x y z
N MET A 1 7.56 -11.42 9.48
CA MET A 1 6.30 -10.82 9.95
C MET A 1 5.23 -11.01 8.89
N GLU A 2 4.07 -11.53 9.28
CA GLU A 2 2.88 -11.60 8.44
C GLU A 2 1.67 -11.39 9.33
N LEU A 3 0.63 -10.74 8.82
CA LEU A 3 -0.64 -10.57 9.52
C LEU A 3 -1.77 -11.13 8.66
N HIS A 4 -2.58 -12.00 9.25
CA HIS A 4 -3.71 -12.65 8.60
C HIS A 4 -5.02 -12.22 9.26
N LEU A 5 -5.97 -11.74 8.47
CA LEU A 5 -7.26 -11.24 8.95
C LEU A 5 -8.41 -11.82 8.12
N GLU A 6 -9.43 -12.35 8.79
CA GLU A 6 -10.72 -12.70 8.19
C GLU A 6 -11.74 -11.60 8.53
N LEU A 7 -12.11 -10.81 7.53
CA LEU A 7 -12.89 -9.59 7.72
C LEU A 7 -14.24 -9.67 7.01
N PRO A 8 -15.29 -9.02 7.53
CA PRO A 8 -16.55 -8.93 6.81
C PRO A 8 -16.36 -8.12 5.52
N LEU A 9 -17.08 -8.50 4.46
CA LEU A 9 -17.10 -7.74 3.22
C LEU A 9 -17.56 -6.30 3.44
N ALA A 10 -16.99 -5.38 2.66
CA ALA A 10 -17.46 -4.03 2.55
C ALA A 10 -18.80 -3.95 1.80
N ILE A 11 -19.50 -2.84 1.99
CA ILE A 11 -20.71 -2.53 1.23
C ILE A 11 -20.36 -1.87 -0.11
N SER A 12 -21.30 -1.89 -1.06
CA SER A 12 -21.09 -1.24 -2.36
C SER A 12 -20.86 0.27 -2.21
N ILE A 13 -20.05 0.86 -3.12
CA ILE A 13 -19.74 2.30 -3.10
C ILE A 13 -21.01 3.18 -3.11
N ASN A 14 -22.05 2.75 -3.83
CA ASN A 14 -23.33 3.45 -3.90
C ASN A 14 -24.05 3.51 -2.56
N LYS A 15 -23.90 2.46 -1.72
CA LYS A 15 -24.42 2.45 -0.35
C LYS A 15 -23.43 3.04 0.65
N LEU A 16 -22.16 3.18 0.28
CA LEU A 16 -21.08 3.61 1.16
C LEU A 16 -21.12 5.10 1.46
N TYR A 17 -21.33 5.94 0.45
CA TYR A 17 -21.31 7.39 0.64
C TYR A 17 -22.58 8.06 0.11
N MET A 18 -22.98 9.12 0.79
CA MET A 18 -24.07 10.02 0.42
C MET A 18 -23.58 11.46 0.31
N ASN A 19 -24.31 12.31 -0.41
CA ASN A 19 -24.03 13.74 -0.43
C ASN A 19 -24.34 14.34 0.95
N GLN A 20 -23.45 15.19 1.44
CA GLN A 20 -23.73 16.01 2.61
C GLN A 20 -24.63 17.17 2.17
N TYR A 21 -25.75 17.32 2.87
CA TYR A 21 -26.71 18.40 2.65
C TYR A 21 -26.66 19.39 3.79
N GLN A 22 -26.60 20.67 3.44
CA GLN A 22 -26.73 21.79 4.37
C GLN A 22 -28.09 22.48 4.17
N TRP A 23 -28.60 23.09 5.23
CA TRP A 23 -29.79 23.93 5.13
C TRP A 23 -29.40 25.29 4.57
N ASN A 24 -30.05 25.72 3.49
CA ASN A 24 -29.90 27.07 2.95
C ASN A 24 -31.08 27.94 3.44
N PRO A 25 -30.85 28.92 4.33
CA PRO A 25 -31.92 29.78 4.84
C PRO A 25 -32.57 30.66 3.77
N LYS A 26 -31.84 31.02 2.71
CA LYS A 26 -32.34 31.89 1.62
C LYS A 26 -33.34 31.16 0.73
N THR A 27 -33.04 29.92 0.37
CA THR A 27 -33.91 29.10 -0.48
C THR A 27 -34.88 28.22 0.33
N ARG A 28 -34.72 28.18 1.67
CA ARG A 28 -35.47 27.34 2.61
C ARG A 28 -35.48 25.86 2.19
N LYS A 29 -34.36 25.39 1.64
CA LYS A 29 -34.19 24.03 1.13
C LYS A 29 -32.88 23.42 1.61
N ARG A 30 -32.82 22.09 1.62
CA ARG A 30 -31.56 21.36 1.80
C ARG A 30 -30.85 21.29 0.45
N GLU A 31 -29.64 21.81 0.41
CA GLU A 31 -28.83 21.84 -0.80
C GLU A 31 -27.56 20.98 -0.60
N PRO A 32 -27.14 20.23 -1.64
CA PRO A 32 -25.93 19.45 -1.57
C PRO A 32 -24.72 20.38 -1.48
N THR A 33 -23.83 20.11 -0.53
CA THR A 33 -22.58 20.87 -0.32
C THR A 33 -21.49 20.53 -1.33
N GLY A 34 -21.69 19.49 -2.15
CA GLY A 34 -20.64 18.88 -2.99
C GLY A 34 -19.74 17.88 -2.25
N LYS A 35 -19.75 17.86 -0.91
CA LYS A 35 -18.98 16.89 -0.12
C LYS A 35 -19.72 15.55 -0.01
N ARG A 36 -18.99 14.44 -0.18
CA ARG A 36 -19.49 13.10 0.14
C ARG A 36 -19.10 12.68 1.56
N ILE A 37 -20.05 12.11 2.28
CA ILE A 37 -19.85 11.57 3.64
C ILE A 37 -20.26 10.09 3.68
N LEU A 38 -19.70 9.33 4.62
CA LEU A 38 -20.11 7.95 4.85
C LEU A 38 -21.59 7.89 5.28
N THR A 39 -22.33 6.92 4.75
CA THR A 39 -23.68 6.61 5.23
C THR A 39 -23.61 5.96 6.62
N LYS A 40 -24.74 5.94 7.34
CA LYS A 40 -24.85 5.22 8.62
C LYS A 40 -24.50 3.74 8.48
N GLU A 41 -24.91 3.12 7.38
CA GLU A 41 -24.59 1.73 7.05
C GLU A 41 -23.08 1.55 6.79
N GLY A 42 -22.48 2.47 6.02
CA GLY A 42 -21.04 2.50 5.75
C GLY A 42 -20.20 2.62 7.00
N LEU A 43 -20.57 3.55 7.89
CA LEU A 43 -19.93 3.70 9.20
C LEU A 43 -20.07 2.44 10.06
N GLY A 44 -21.27 1.87 10.12
CA GLY A 44 -21.51 0.62 10.84
C GLY A 44 -20.66 -0.54 10.31
N ARG A 45 -20.50 -0.63 8.99
CA ARG A 45 -19.64 -1.64 8.35
C ARG A 45 -18.16 -1.40 8.63
N LYS A 46 -17.69 -0.14 8.53
CA LYS A 46 -16.32 0.27 8.88
C LYS A 46 -15.97 -0.16 10.30
N MET A 47 -16.84 0.13 11.27
CA MET A 47 -16.62 -0.21 12.67
C MET A 47 -16.57 -1.73 12.92
N ARG A 48 -17.34 -2.53 12.17
CA ARG A 48 -17.25 -4.01 12.25
C ARG A 48 -15.91 -4.53 11.74
N ILE A 49 -15.41 -4.00 10.63
CA ILE A 49 -14.09 -4.34 10.09
C ILE A 49 -13.00 -3.98 11.11
N ILE A 50 -13.02 -2.75 11.63
CA ILE A 50 -12.09 -2.26 12.65
C ILE A 50 -12.08 -3.17 13.87
N LYS A 51 -13.27 -3.51 14.40
CA LYS A 51 -13.39 -4.35 15.59
C LYS A 51 -12.83 -5.76 15.34
N ALA A 52 -13.16 -6.36 14.19
CA ALA A 52 -12.65 -7.68 13.80
C ALA A 52 -11.12 -7.68 13.67
N ALA A 53 -10.57 -6.69 12.97
CA ALA A 53 -9.13 -6.54 12.78
C ALA A 53 -8.40 -6.40 14.12
N LYS A 54 -8.81 -5.45 14.98
CA LYS A 54 -8.20 -5.24 16.30
C LYS A 54 -8.27 -6.48 17.18
N GLN A 55 -9.36 -7.25 17.10
CA GLN A 55 -9.48 -8.48 17.88
C GLN A 55 -8.51 -9.56 17.39
N GLN A 56 -8.39 -9.75 16.07
CA GLN A 56 -7.54 -10.78 15.48
C GLN A 56 -6.04 -10.45 15.56
N MET A 57 -5.68 -9.16 15.63
CA MET A 57 -4.29 -8.71 15.77
C MET A 57 -3.69 -9.01 17.15
N LYS A 58 -4.50 -9.14 18.22
CA LYS A 58 -3.99 -9.31 19.60
C LYS A 58 -3.11 -10.56 19.80
N GLY A 59 -3.24 -11.57 18.93
CA GLY A 59 -2.47 -12.81 18.99
C GLY A 59 -1.44 -12.96 17.87
N GLN A 60 -1.15 -11.90 17.12
CA GLN A 60 -0.26 -11.95 15.96
C GLN A 60 0.88 -10.94 16.11
N GLU A 61 2.09 -11.36 15.73
CA GLU A 61 3.24 -10.47 15.68
C GLU A 61 3.21 -9.64 14.38
N TRP A 62 2.91 -8.36 14.53
CA TRP A 62 2.87 -7.41 13.43
C TRP A 62 3.63 -6.13 13.79
N ASP A 63 4.68 -5.83 13.03
CA ASP A 63 5.46 -4.60 13.20
C ASP A 63 4.77 -3.43 12.50
N TYR A 64 4.02 -2.65 13.27
CA TYR A 64 3.36 -1.44 12.79
C TYR A 64 4.38 -0.36 12.38
N GLU A 65 5.52 -0.26 13.06
CA GLU A 65 6.53 0.78 12.81
C GLU A 65 7.15 0.61 11.41
N PHE A 66 7.36 -0.62 10.96
CA PHE A 66 7.79 -0.93 9.60
C PHE A 66 6.93 -0.24 8.54
N THR A 67 5.61 -0.16 8.75
CA THR A 67 4.63 0.37 7.78
C THR A 67 4.69 1.89 7.60
N LYS A 68 5.36 2.61 8.51
CA LYS A 68 5.47 4.08 8.45
C LYS A 68 6.35 4.54 7.29
N THR A 69 7.36 3.75 6.95
CA THR A 69 8.36 4.10 5.93
C THR A 69 8.38 3.12 4.77
N ASN A 70 7.94 1.87 4.97
CA ASN A 70 8.03 0.82 3.96
C ASN A 70 6.67 0.44 3.38
N TYR A 71 6.70 -0.13 2.18
CA TYR A 71 5.51 -0.70 1.55
C TYR A 71 5.18 -2.08 2.12
N VAL A 72 3.89 -2.40 2.14
CA VAL A 72 3.39 -3.74 2.46
C VAL A 72 2.44 -4.20 1.37
N TYR A 73 2.46 -5.49 1.05
CA TYR A 73 1.42 -6.11 0.26
C TYR A 73 0.19 -6.40 1.10
N MET A 74 -0.99 -6.23 0.50
CA MET A 74 -2.27 -6.64 1.06
C MET A 74 -2.92 -7.64 0.08
N ASP A 75 -2.66 -8.92 0.32
CA ASP A 75 -3.17 -10.02 -0.49
C ASP A 75 -4.59 -10.37 -0.05
N CYS A 76 -5.56 -10.26 -0.95
CA CYS A 76 -6.97 -10.46 -0.65
C CYS A 76 -7.54 -11.70 -1.36
N VAL A 77 -8.23 -12.55 -0.62
CA VAL A 77 -9.10 -13.60 -1.15
C VAL A 77 -10.53 -13.28 -0.76
N PHE A 78 -11.37 -13.02 -1.75
CA PHE A 78 -12.78 -12.69 -1.53
C PHE A 78 -13.66 -13.94 -1.56
N TYR A 79 -14.59 -14.02 -0.62
CA TYR A 79 -15.66 -15.01 -0.57
C TYR A 79 -16.99 -14.27 -0.67
N PHE A 80 -17.50 -14.08 -1.90
CA PHE A 80 -18.71 -13.32 -2.14
C PHE A 80 -19.97 -14.17 -1.98
N ALA A 81 -21.06 -13.55 -1.53
CA ALA A 81 -22.35 -14.22 -1.46
C ALA A 81 -22.94 -14.54 -2.85
N LYS A 82 -22.57 -13.77 -3.89
CA LYS A 82 -23.12 -13.94 -5.24
C LYS A 82 -22.14 -13.51 -6.34
N ARG A 83 -22.33 -14.09 -7.53
CA ARG A 83 -21.66 -13.68 -8.77
C ARG A 83 -22.02 -12.24 -9.16
N GLY A 84 -21.14 -11.60 -9.92
CA GLY A 84 -21.29 -10.20 -10.35
C GLY A 84 -21.00 -9.15 -9.26
N THR A 85 -20.45 -9.57 -8.12
CA THR A 85 -19.92 -8.63 -7.11
C THR A 85 -18.52 -8.20 -7.53
N ASP A 86 -18.30 -6.89 -7.63
CA ASP A 86 -17.00 -6.28 -7.97
C ASP A 86 -16.14 -6.10 -6.71
N ASP A 87 -14.93 -6.66 -6.76
CA ASP A 87 -13.94 -6.63 -5.68
C ASP A 87 -13.29 -5.26 -5.52
N ASN A 88 -13.18 -4.46 -6.58
CA ASN A 88 -12.56 -3.13 -6.48
C ASN A 88 -13.34 -2.20 -5.54
N ASN A 89 -14.67 -2.35 -5.49
CA ASN A 89 -15.51 -1.63 -4.56
C ASN A 89 -15.20 -1.94 -3.09
N GLN A 90 -14.61 -3.11 -2.81
CA GLN A 90 -14.32 -3.54 -1.44
C GLN A 90 -13.14 -2.77 -0.85
N TYR A 91 -12.14 -2.48 -1.67
CA TYR A 91 -10.90 -1.86 -1.22
C TYR A 91 -11.09 -0.48 -0.61
N LYS A 92 -12.03 0.31 -1.13
CA LYS A 92 -12.24 1.67 -0.64
C LYS A 92 -12.57 1.72 0.85
N LEU A 93 -13.48 0.87 1.31
CA LEU A 93 -13.83 0.80 2.73
C LEU A 93 -12.82 -0.04 3.52
N LEU A 94 -12.32 -1.13 2.92
CA LEU A 94 -11.40 -2.03 3.60
C LEU A 94 -10.09 -1.30 3.95
N CYS A 95 -9.52 -0.54 3.01
CA CYS A 95 -8.31 0.24 3.26
C CYS A 95 -8.56 1.38 4.26
N ASP A 96 -9.66 2.13 4.09
CA ASP A 96 -10.06 3.20 5.01
C ASP A 96 -10.35 2.69 6.44
N ALA A 97 -10.78 1.43 6.59
CA ALA A 97 -11.02 0.80 7.87
C ALA A 97 -9.73 0.31 8.56
N LEU A 98 -8.70 -0.08 7.81
CA LEU A 98 -7.47 -0.65 8.35
C LEU A 98 -6.34 0.36 8.54
N GLU A 99 -6.46 1.55 7.93
CA GLU A 99 -5.53 2.67 8.15
C GLU A 99 -5.51 3.09 9.64
N LYS A 100 -4.32 3.42 10.16
CA LYS A 100 -4.02 3.70 11.58
C LYS A 100 -4.29 2.53 12.53
N ILE A 101 -4.50 1.33 12.00
CA ILE A 101 -4.69 0.10 12.79
C ILE A 101 -3.65 -0.92 12.37
N VAL A 102 -3.65 -1.29 11.08
CA VAL A 102 -2.71 -2.25 10.51
C VAL A 102 -1.49 -1.53 9.94
N TYR A 103 -1.68 -0.37 9.34
CA TYR A 103 -0.61 0.41 8.71
C TYR A 103 -0.84 1.91 8.89
N GLU A 104 0.23 2.69 8.78
CA GLU A 104 0.20 4.13 9.03
C GLU A 104 -0.54 4.93 7.95
N ASN A 105 -0.39 4.55 6.67
CA ASN A 105 -0.96 5.29 5.55
C ASN A 105 -1.23 4.33 4.39
N ASP A 106 -2.42 4.43 3.78
CA ASP A 106 -2.86 3.55 2.69
C ASP A 106 -2.01 3.67 1.41
N SER A 107 -1.34 4.81 1.17
CA SER A 107 -0.40 5.00 0.05
C SER A 107 0.80 4.04 0.06
N ARG A 108 1.06 3.38 1.20
CA ARG A 108 2.11 2.36 1.35
C ARG A 108 1.59 0.93 1.23
N VAL A 109 0.32 0.76 0.87
CA VAL A 109 -0.32 -0.55 0.79
C VAL A 109 -0.53 -0.95 -0.66
N LEU A 110 0.10 -2.06 -1.05
CA LEU A 110 0.00 -2.63 -2.39
C LEU A 110 -1.06 -3.73 -2.37
N VAL A 111 -2.30 -3.33 -2.67
CA VAL A 111 -3.48 -4.18 -2.64
C VAL A 111 -3.54 -5.09 -3.86
N ARG A 112 -3.82 -6.39 -3.65
CA ARG A 112 -3.89 -7.38 -4.73
C ARG A 112 -4.98 -8.42 -4.51
N THR A 113 -5.83 -8.62 -5.51
CA THR A 113 -6.76 -9.75 -5.55
C THR A 113 -5.99 -11.03 -5.89
N GLN A 114 -5.95 -11.98 -4.96
CA GLN A 114 -5.34 -13.29 -5.19
C GLN A 114 -6.35 -14.29 -5.73
N ARG A 115 -7.61 -14.22 -5.25
CA ARG A 115 -8.68 -15.13 -5.67
C ARG A 115 -10.05 -14.54 -5.34
N ILE A 116 -11.04 -14.90 -6.17
CA ILE A 116 -12.46 -14.65 -5.92
C ILE A 116 -13.18 -16.00 -5.87
N LEU A 117 -13.89 -16.23 -4.77
CA LEU A 117 -14.67 -17.42 -4.46
C LEU A 117 -16.09 -16.99 -4.07
N TYR A 118 -17.00 -17.97 -3.97
CA TYR A 118 -18.38 -17.72 -3.60
C TYR A 118 -18.80 -18.57 -2.40
N ASP A 119 -19.31 -17.90 -1.37
CA ASP A 119 -19.77 -18.50 -0.11
C ASP A 119 -21.03 -17.73 0.34
N THR A 120 -22.19 -18.32 0.06
CA THR A 120 -23.49 -17.74 0.41
C THR A 120 -23.76 -17.74 1.91
N GLN A 121 -23.13 -18.65 2.66
CA GLN A 121 -23.37 -18.85 4.08
C GLN A 121 -22.47 -17.94 4.92
N ASN A 122 -21.21 -17.75 4.50
CA ASN A 122 -20.23 -16.96 5.24
C ASN A 122 -19.40 -16.02 4.34
N PRO A 123 -20.04 -14.96 3.78
CA PRO A 123 -19.36 -14.02 2.91
C PRO A 123 -18.36 -13.14 3.68
N ARG A 124 -17.10 -13.15 3.24
CA ARG A 124 -15.96 -12.52 3.93
C ARG A 124 -14.81 -12.21 2.97
N VAL A 125 -13.80 -11.52 3.47
CA VAL A 125 -12.51 -11.35 2.80
C VAL A 125 -11.39 -11.83 3.73
N SER A 126 -10.55 -12.72 3.22
CA SER A 126 -9.30 -13.11 3.86
C SER A 126 -8.20 -12.19 3.37
N VAL A 127 -7.53 -11.51 4.29
CA VAL A 127 -6.51 -10.50 4.00
C VAL A 127 -5.20 -10.93 4.65
N ARG A 128 -4.13 -10.97 3.85
CA ARG A 128 -2.78 -11.21 4.32
C ARG A 128 -1.88 -10.02 4.05
N PHE A 129 -1.32 -9.45 5.10
CA PHE A 129 -0.29 -8.41 5.01
C PHE A 129 1.11 -9.00 5.12
N ARG A 130 2.01 -8.54 4.26
CA ARG A 130 3.42 -8.92 4.28
C ARG A 130 4.32 -7.80 3.76
N PRO A 131 5.54 -7.63 4.28
CA PRO A 131 6.52 -6.70 3.72
C PRO A 131 6.75 -6.93 2.23
N VAL A 132 7.00 -5.86 1.49
CA VAL A 132 7.54 -5.98 0.13
C VAL A 132 8.99 -6.46 0.19
N LYS A 133 9.46 -7.10 -0.88
CA LYS A 133 10.87 -7.50 -1.00
C LYS A 133 11.72 -6.45 -1.71
N TYR A 134 11.12 -5.67 -2.61
CA TYR A 134 11.83 -4.67 -3.41
C TYR A 134 12.25 -3.48 -2.55
N ILE A 135 13.33 -2.81 -2.95
CA ILE A 135 13.84 -1.60 -2.32
C ILE A 135 14.01 -0.56 -3.41
N GLY A 136 13.17 0.48 -3.44
CA GLY A 136 13.18 1.45 -4.52
C GLY A 136 12.96 0.77 -5.88
N ILE A 137 13.91 0.93 -6.80
CA ILE A 137 13.86 0.26 -8.11
C ILE A 137 14.44 -1.17 -8.10
N PHE A 138 15.07 -1.59 -7.00
CA PHE A 138 15.76 -2.88 -6.90
C PHE A 138 14.76 -3.97 -6.51
N SER A 139 14.80 -5.11 -7.19
CA SER A 139 13.82 -6.20 -6.99
C SER A 139 13.87 -6.82 -5.60
N ASN A 140 15.04 -6.78 -4.96
CA ASN A 140 15.29 -7.28 -3.61
C ASN A 140 16.58 -6.66 -3.03
N GLU A 141 16.90 -7.02 -1.79
CA GLU A 141 18.11 -6.58 -1.08
C GLU A 141 19.40 -7.03 -1.79
N GLU A 142 19.47 -8.26 -2.29
CA GLU A 142 20.61 -8.79 -3.03
C GLU A 142 20.93 -7.94 -4.27
N SER A 143 19.91 -7.58 -5.05
CA SER A 143 20.02 -6.72 -6.22
C SER A 143 20.54 -5.32 -5.88
N LEU A 144 20.12 -4.76 -4.74
CA LEU A 144 20.63 -3.49 -4.23
C LEU A 144 22.12 -3.60 -3.84
N GLU A 145 22.49 -4.65 -3.12
CA GLU A 145 23.88 -4.84 -2.67
C GLU A 145 24.82 -5.08 -3.85
N SER A 146 24.46 -5.93 -4.81
CA SER A 146 25.25 -6.12 -6.04
C SER A 146 25.40 -4.82 -6.85
N PHE A 147 24.39 -3.94 -6.85
CA PHE A 147 24.51 -2.63 -7.47
C PHE A 147 25.44 -1.71 -6.68
N LYS A 148 25.36 -1.70 -5.34
CA LYS A 148 26.25 -0.92 -4.47
C LYS A 148 27.72 -1.34 -4.62
N GLU A 149 28.01 -2.63 -4.72
CA GLU A 149 29.36 -3.16 -4.93
C GLU A 149 29.99 -2.59 -6.21
N ARG A 150 29.25 -2.62 -7.34
CA ARG A 150 29.67 -1.98 -8.59
C ARG A 150 29.85 -0.46 -8.45
N CYS A 151 29.04 0.18 -7.59
CA CYS A 151 29.19 1.60 -7.32
C CYS A 151 30.48 1.94 -6.56
N VAL A 152 31.05 1.06 -5.73
CA VAL A 152 32.25 1.37 -4.93
C VAL A 152 33.43 1.85 -5.81
N GLY A 153 33.58 1.26 -7.00
CA GLY A 153 34.59 1.65 -7.99
C GLY A 153 34.30 2.96 -8.74
N CYS A 154 33.09 3.52 -8.60
CA CYS A 154 32.67 4.73 -9.31
C CYS A 154 33.18 6.01 -8.63
N SER A 155 33.66 6.96 -9.43
CA SER A 155 34.13 8.28 -8.97
C SER A 155 33.03 9.10 -8.27
N HIS A 156 31.76 8.86 -8.64
CA HIS A 156 30.59 9.54 -8.08
C HIS A 156 30.06 8.91 -6.78
N TYR A 157 30.45 7.67 -6.44
CA TYR A 157 29.91 6.97 -5.27
C TYR A 157 30.21 7.70 -3.97
N ARG A 158 31.46 8.16 -3.77
CA ARG A 158 31.90 8.98 -2.64
C ARG A 158 31.25 8.54 -1.30
N LYS A 159 31.38 7.24 -0.96
CA LYS A 159 30.78 6.62 0.24
C LYS A 159 29.24 6.71 0.27
N GLY A 160 28.59 6.39 -0.83
CA GLY A 160 27.12 6.40 -0.95
C GLY A 160 26.48 7.77 -1.18
N SER A 161 27.27 8.81 -1.48
CA SER A 161 26.74 10.15 -1.75
C SER A 161 26.23 10.34 -3.19
N CYS A 162 26.43 9.37 -4.08
CA CYS A 162 25.97 9.43 -5.47
C CYS A 162 24.46 9.72 -5.54
N SER A 163 24.09 10.76 -6.30
CA SER A 163 22.69 11.15 -6.49
C SER A 163 21.89 10.05 -7.17
N VAL A 164 22.44 9.40 -8.20
CA VAL A 164 21.77 8.31 -8.93
C VAL A 164 21.39 7.17 -7.99
N LEU A 165 22.32 6.73 -7.14
CA LEU A 165 22.07 5.67 -6.15
C LEU A 165 21.01 6.08 -5.13
N LYS A 166 21.09 7.29 -4.57
CA LYS A 166 20.11 7.79 -3.58
C LYS A 166 18.70 7.88 -4.16
N THR A 167 18.59 8.34 -5.41
CA THR A 167 17.32 8.48 -6.12
C THR A 167 16.74 7.10 -6.48
N ALA A 168 17.59 6.15 -6.86
CA ALA A 168 17.20 4.76 -7.15
C ALA A 168 16.65 4.03 -5.90
N ILE A 169 17.31 4.18 -4.74
CA ILE A 169 16.85 3.62 -3.46
C ILE A 169 15.48 4.18 -3.04
N LYS A 170 15.19 5.44 -3.40
CA LYS A 170 13.87 6.05 -3.17
C LYS A 170 12.77 5.55 -4.12
N GLY A 171 13.13 4.77 -5.15
CA GLY A 171 12.17 4.24 -6.14
C GLY A 171 11.92 5.15 -7.33
N ASN A 172 12.74 6.18 -7.53
CA ASN A 172 12.59 7.08 -8.67
C ASN A 172 13.31 6.50 -9.90
N ILE A 173 12.57 6.35 -11.00
CA ILE A 173 13.12 6.01 -12.32
C ILE A 173 13.92 7.20 -12.85
N GLN A 174 15.05 6.92 -13.48
CA GLN A 174 16.03 7.90 -13.96
C GLN A 174 16.53 7.47 -15.34
N GLU A 175 16.77 8.43 -16.24
CA GLU A 175 17.30 8.13 -17.58
C GLU A 175 18.70 7.50 -17.52
N GLU A 176 19.47 7.83 -16.49
CA GLU A 176 20.86 7.40 -16.35
C GLU A 176 21.02 6.01 -15.71
N LEU A 177 19.92 5.38 -15.33
CA LEU A 177 19.92 4.05 -14.71
C LEU A 177 18.82 3.18 -15.31
N ASN A 178 19.23 2.15 -16.04
CA ASN A 178 18.29 1.18 -16.59
C ASN A 178 17.68 0.31 -15.47
N GLU A 179 16.36 0.33 -15.31
CA GLU A 179 15.66 -0.43 -14.25
C GLU A 179 15.83 -1.95 -14.38
N ARG A 180 15.96 -2.47 -15.61
CA ARG A 180 16.03 -3.92 -15.86
C ARG A 180 17.47 -4.45 -15.75
N THR A 181 18.42 -3.77 -16.37
CA THR A 181 19.84 -4.21 -16.38
C THR A 181 20.63 -3.66 -15.20
N LEU A 182 20.12 -2.63 -14.53
CA LEU A 182 20.81 -1.90 -13.46
C LEU A 182 22.18 -1.37 -13.91
N GLU A 183 22.28 -0.98 -15.18
CA GLU A 183 23.45 -0.33 -15.76
C GLU A 183 23.31 1.19 -15.61
N CYS A 184 24.37 1.83 -15.12
CA CYS A 184 24.40 3.28 -14.91
C CYS A 184 25.27 3.95 -15.96
N SER A 185 24.67 4.81 -16.79
CA SER A 185 25.39 5.54 -17.86
C SER A 185 26.36 6.60 -17.32
N LYS A 186 26.15 7.06 -16.08
CA LYS A 186 27.04 7.99 -15.36
C LYS A 186 28.20 7.32 -14.64
N TRP A 187 28.34 5.99 -14.75
CA TRP A 187 29.45 5.29 -14.11
C TRP A 187 30.78 5.74 -14.71
N THR A 188 31.72 6.12 -13.86
CA THR A 188 33.08 6.49 -14.26
C THR A 188 34.07 5.91 -13.26
N GLU A 189 35.11 5.25 -13.76
CA GLU A 189 36.10 4.60 -12.92
C GLU A 189 36.84 5.61 -12.02
N ARG A 190 37.00 5.27 -10.74
CA ARG A 190 37.71 6.10 -9.78
C ARG A 190 39.22 6.02 -10.03
N LYS A 191 39.82 7.13 -10.49
CA LYS A 191 41.28 7.23 -10.63
C LYS A 191 41.98 7.01 -9.29
N THR A 192 42.73 5.92 -9.16
CA THR A 192 43.71 5.74 -8.08
C THR A 192 44.89 6.66 -8.36
N LYS A 193 45.17 7.61 -7.45
CA LYS A 193 46.44 8.35 -7.52
C LYS A 193 47.57 7.35 -7.27
N SER A 194 48.33 7.00 -8.31
CA SER A 194 49.62 6.34 -8.18
C SER A 194 50.49 7.25 -7.30
N LYS A 195 50.84 6.79 -6.10
CA LYS A 195 51.86 7.47 -5.27
C LYS A 195 53.17 7.40 -6.07
N LYS A 196 53.57 8.53 -6.64
CA LYS A 196 54.96 8.80 -7.00
C LYS A 196 55.64 9.44 -5.79
#